data_AF-A0AAD7FEK7-F1
#
_entry.id   AF-A0AAD7FEK7-F1
#
_cell.length_a   1.000
_cell.length_b   1.000
_cell.length_c   1.000
_cell.angle_alpha   90.00
_cell.angle_beta   90.00
_cell.angle_gamma   90.00
#
_symmetry.space_group_name_H-M   'P 1'
#
loop_
_entity.id
_entity.type
_entity.pdbx_description
1 polymer ?
#
loop_
_entity_poly.entity_id
_entity_poly.type
_entity_poly.pdbx_seq_one_letter_code
_entity_poly.pdbx_strand_id
1 'polypeptide(L)'
;MLFTLLLPALTLSTLVSASVSVQVGHCSSDNNRLDPASKIFLSDCSDQTFCSGRDPTTSICVPRQCRRDEFPFGIAAGEDVPPLCLRGSTFCPDEGSGCRALVPAGNACELNRDEQCEAPQDWRDLVSEQNFNGSICLRQLCMYANATLGDRCVTDNTTYIDVDFDGEQINSAVTRDNCQSPQLYCNPTDLVCEPTLPLNAPCQGDRQCSSLTCSAGKCVNPPETPLRIAPWQSALTAAATLGAMLATCILLNLLHKRHRLDRTRELRDYYYEQTSLRRSIIALHTAAADKYVDEKTSRY
;
A
#
# COMPACT_ATOMS: atom_id res chain seq x y z
N MET A 1 -29.62 -12.68 47.60
CA MET A 1 -30.05 -13.64 46.55
C MET A 1 -30.70 -12.86 45.43
N LEU A 2 -30.03 -12.74 44.28
CA LEU A 2 -30.60 -12.78 42.91
C LEU A 2 -29.43 -12.50 41.96
N PHE A 3 -28.88 -13.55 41.36
CA PHE A 3 -27.95 -13.47 40.24
C PHE A 3 -28.75 -13.83 38.99
N THR A 4 -29.00 -12.85 38.12
CA THR A 4 -29.63 -13.05 36.82
C THR A 4 -28.59 -13.50 35.80
N LEU A 5 -28.73 -14.75 35.34
CA LEU A 5 -27.97 -15.34 34.23
C LEU A 5 -28.51 -14.79 32.89
N LEU A 6 -27.67 -14.06 32.15
CA LEU A 6 -27.88 -13.79 30.72
C LEU A 6 -27.09 -14.81 29.89
N LEU A 7 -27.80 -15.64 29.13
CA LEU A 7 -27.23 -16.44 28.03
C LEU A 7 -27.04 -15.55 26.79
N PRO A 8 -25.92 -15.64 26.06
CA PRO A 8 -25.82 -15.10 24.70
C PRO A 8 -26.34 -16.12 23.69
N ALA A 9 -27.30 -15.72 22.87
CA ALA A 9 -27.75 -16.48 21.71
C ALA A 9 -26.69 -16.42 20.60
N LEU A 10 -26.13 -17.57 20.24
CA LEU A 10 -25.29 -17.73 19.04
C LEU A 10 -26.19 -17.63 17.80
N THR A 11 -26.12 -16.51 17.09
CA THR A 11 -26.66 -16.41 15.72
C THR A 11 -25.63 -16.96 14.74
N LEU A 12 -25.92 -18.15 14.22
CA LEU A 12 -25.15 -18.81 13.18
C LEU A 12 -25.28 -18.01 11.88
N SER A 13 -24.27 -17.20 11.56
CA SER A 13 -24.21 -16.47 10.29
C SER A 13 -23.72 -17.44 9.21
N THR A 14 -24.59 -17.79 8.27
CA THR A 14 -24.20 -18.53 7.06
C THR A 14 -23.28 -17.67 6.22
N LEU A 15 -21.99 -18.01 6.20
CA LEU A 15 -21.03 -17.54 5.21
C LEU A 15 -21.49 -18.04 3.84
N VAL A 16 -22.10 -17.15 3.05
CA VAL A 16 -22.23 -17.32 1.61
C VAL A 16 -20.86 -17.02 1.02
N SER A 17 -20.08 -18.07 0.76
CA SER A 17 -18.89 -17.96 -0.09
C SER A 17 -19.38 -17.77 -1.52
N ALA A 18 -19.42 -16.54 -2.01
CA ALA A 18 -19.52 -16.27 -3.43
C ALA A 18 -18.19 -16.69 -4.07
N SER A 19 -18.14 -17.88 -4.67
CA SER A 19 -17.04 -18.22 -5.58
C SER A 19 -17.18 -17.31 -6.81
N VAL A 20 -16.22 -16.42 -7.02
CA VAL A 20 -16.04 -15.71 -8.29
C VAL A 20 -15.78 -16.80 -9.33
N SER A 21 -16.82 -17.15 -10.09
CA SER A 21 -16.67 -18.00 -11.26
C SER A 21 -15.71 -17.29 -12.19
N VAL A 22 -14.57 -17.92 -12.52
CA VAL A 22 -13.80 -17.55 -13.70
C VAL A 22 -14.79 -17.57 -14.85
N GLN A 23 -15.13 -16.40 -15.36
CA GLN A 23 -16.17 -16.25 -16.36
C GLN A 23 -15.57 -16.76 -17.68
N VAL A 24 -15.64 -18.07 -17.89
CA VAL A 24 -15.31 -18.72 -19.17
C VAL A 24 -16.46 -18.40 -20.13
N GLY A 25 -16.52 -17.12 -20.51
CA GLY A 25 -17.48 -16.58 -21.46
C GLY A 25 -16.84 -16.43 -22.83
N HIS A 26 -17.70 -16.43 -23.84
CA HIS A 26 -17.36 -15.89 -25.16
C HIS A 26 -17.03 -14.39 -25.03
N CYS A 27 -16.03 -13.94 -25.76
CA CYS A 27 -15.54 -12.57 -25.70
C CYS A 27 -15.09 -12.09 -27.08
N SER A 28 -14.96 -10.78 -27.26
CA SER A 28 -14.31 -10.21 -28.44
C SER A 28 -13.37 -9.06 -28.06
N SER A 29 -12.14 -9.08 -28.58
CA SER A 29 -11.22 -7.96 -28.41
C SER A 29 -11.70 -6.66 -29.07
N ASP A 30 -12.67 -6.70 -29.99
CA ASP A 30 -13.27 -5.49 -30.58
C ASP A 30 -14.17 -4.74 -29.59
N ASN A 31 -14.63 -5.42 -28.54
CA ASN A 31 -15.43 -4.79 -27.48
C ASN A 31 -14.56 -4.07 -26.44
N ASN A 32 -13.23 -4.22 -26.53
CA ASN A 32 -12.28 -3.53 -25.67
C ASN A 32 -12.38 -2.03 -25.89
N ARG A 33 -12.57 -1.28 -24.79
CA ARG A 33 -12.72 0.17 -24.83
C ARG A 33 -12.31 0.79 -23.51
N LEU A 34 -12.04 2.08 -23.52
CA LEU A 34 -11.91 2.85 -22.29
C LEU A 34 -13.29 3.33 -21.85
N ASP A 35 -13.60 3.22 -20.57
CA ASP A 35 -14.76 3.84 -19.98
C ASP A 35 -14.73 5.36 -20.25
N PRO A 36 -15.78 5.97 -20.81
CA PRO A 36 -15.73 7.38 -21.21
C PRO A 36 -15.54 8.35 -20.03
N ALA A 37 -15.91 7.97 -18.80
CA ALA A 37 -15.81 8.79 -17.61
C ALA A 37 -14.46 8.61 -16.89
N SER A 38 -14.17 7.38 -16.49
CA SER A 38 -12.99 7.03 -15.67
C SER A 38 -11.73 6.72 -16.49
N LYS A 39 -11.89 6.48 -17.80
CA LYS A 39 -10.84 5.97 -18.70
C LYS A 39 -10.23 4.64 -18.25
N ILE A 40 -10.95 3.88 -17.44
CA ILE A 40 -10.57 2.51 -17.08
C ILE A 40 -10.77 1.60 -18.29
N PHE A 41 -9.85 0.67 -18.52
CA PHE A 41 -9.99 -0.34 -19.58
C PHE A 41 -11.15 -1.30 -19.25
N LEU A 42 -12.07 -1.43 -20.20
CA LEU A 42 -13.22 -2.33 -20.14
C LEU A 42 -13.08 -3.40 -21.23
N SER A 43 -13.27 -4.65 -20.85
CA SER A 43 -13.34 -5.80 -21.76
C SER A 43 -14.52 -6.71 -21.41
N ASP A 44 -14.80 -7.69 -22.27
CA ASP A 44 -15.80 -8.74 -21.98
C ASP A 44 -15.34 -9.72 -20.90
N CYS A 45 -14.06 -9.70 -20.54
CA CYS A 45 -13.43 -10.60 -19.58
C CYS A 45 -13.23 -9.93 -18.21
N SER A 46 -13.04 -10.75 -17.18
CA SER A 46 -12.75 -10.26 -15.82
C SER A 46 -11.33 -9.69 -15.70
N ASP A 47 -11.03 -8.97 -14.62
CA ASP A 47 -9.72 -8.35 -14.38
C ASP A 47 -8.53 -9.34 -14.33
N GLN A 48 -8.82 -10.63 -14.12
CA GLN A 48 -7.85 -11.73 -14.10
C GLN A 48 -7.72 -12.47 -15.45
N THR A 49 -8.58 -12.17 -16.41
CA THR A 49 -8.63 -12.84 -17.72
C THR A 49 -8.57 -11.83 -18.88
N PHE A 50 -8.26 -12.31 -20.07
CA PHE A 50 -8.26 -11.51 -21.29
C PHE A 50 -8.87 -12.30 -22.44
N CYS A 51 -9.34 -11.61 -23.47
CA CYS A 51 -9.95 -12.28 -24.60
C CYS A 51 -8.90 -12.87 -25.54
N SER A 52 -9.03 -14.16 -25.86
CA SER A 52 -8.08 -14.87 -26.72
C SER A 52 -8.06 -14.41 -28.19
N GLY A 53 -9.07 -13.66 -28.63
CA GLY A 53 -9.18 -13.25 -30.02
C GLY A 53 -10.31 -12.26 -30.28
N ARG A 54 -10.55 -12.02 -31.58
CA ARG A 54 -11.50 -11.03 -32.09
C ARG A 54 -12.89 -11.62 -32.34
N ASP A 55 -12.97 -12.87 -32.76
CA ASP A 55 -14.24 -13.50 -33.16
C ASP A 55 -15.02 -13.93 -31.91
N PRO A 56 -16.21 -13.36 -31.65
CA PRO A 56 -16.99 -13.66 -30.45
C PRO A 56 -17.44 -15.12 -30.37
N THR A 57 -17.48 -15.85 -31.49
CA THR A 57 -17.95 -17.25 -31.50
C THR A 57 -16.86 -18.27 -31.15
N THR A 58 -15.59 -17.91 -31.37
CA THR A 58 -14.44 -18.80 -31.16
C THR A 58 -13.53 -18.36 -30.02
N SER A 59 -13.57 -17.07 -29.67
CA SER A 59 -12.72 -16.49 -28.63
C SER A 59 -13.35 -16.68 -27.25
N ILE A 60 -12.50 -16.93 -26.27
CA ILE A 60 -12.87 -17.18 -24.88
C ILE A 60 -11.97 -16.37 -23.95
N CYS A 61 -12.48 -16.06 -22.76
CA CYS A 61 -11.66 -15.46 -21.72
C CYS A 61 -10.65 -16.48 -21.16
N VAL A 62 -9.36 -16.15 -21.26
CA VAL A 62 -8.25 -16.96 -20.77
C VAL A 62 -7.46 -16.20 -19.70
N PRO A 63 -6.75 -16.86 -18.77
CA PRO A 63 -5.97 -16.18 -17.74
C PRO A 63 -4.93 -15.22 -18.31
N ARG A 64 -4.74 -14.06 -17.66
CA ARG A 64 -3.72 -13.07 -18.05
C ARG A 64 -2.33 -13.69 -17.99
N GLN A 65 -1.50 -13.36 -18.97
CA GLN A 65 -0.14 -13.90 -19.12
C GLN A 65 0.94 -12.98 -18.56
N CYS A 66 0.59 -11.74 -18.26
CA CYS A 66 1.47 -10.79 -17.61
C CYS A 66 0.67 -9.90 -16.67
N ARG A 67 1.37 -9.22 -15.78
CA ARG A 67 0.82 -8.12 -14.97
C ARG A 67 1.69 -6.88 -15.06
N ARG A 68 1.07 -5.74 -14.79
CA ARG A 68 1.75 -4.44 -14.63
C ARG A 68 2.08 -4.17 -13.17
N ASP A 69 1.12 -4.42 -12.29
CA ASP A 69 1.21 -4.01 -10.89
C ASP A 69 1.99 -5.03 -10.05
N GLU A 70 2.90 -4.55 -9.21
CA GLU A 70 3.71 -5.40 -8.31
C GLU A 70 2.84 -6.05 -7.21
N PHE A 71 1.69 -5.45 -6.90
CA PHE A 71 0.70 -5.95 -5.97
C PHE A 71 -0.68 -5.98 -6.63
N PRO A 72 -1.03 -7.06 -7.35
CA PRO A 72 -2.29 -7.13 -8.09
C PRO A 72 -3.46 -7.24 -7.11
N PHE A 73 -4.44 -6.35 -7.26
CA PHE A 73 -5.69 -6.44 -6.53
C PHE A 73 -6.54 -7.59 -7.08
N GLY A 74 -7.34 -8.21 -6.21
CA GLY A 74 -8.32 -9.21 -6.61
C GLY A 74 -7.78 -10.63 -6.80
N ILE A 75 -6.49 -10.90 -6.55
CA ILE A 75 -5.93 -12.27 -6.52
C ILE A 75 -5.83 -12.75 -5.07
N ALA A 76 -6.43 -13.90 -4.77
CA ALA A 76 -6.43 -14.44 -3.41
C ALA A 76 -5.07 -15.06 -3.03
N ALA A 77 -4.80 -15.16 -1.73
CA ALA A 77 -3.60 -15.82 -1.24
C ALA A 77 -3.55 -17.29 -1.69
N GLY A 78 -2.56 -17.64 -2.50
CA GLY A 78 -2.38 -19.00 -3.03
C GLY A 78 -2.85 -19.21 -4.47
N GLU A 79 -3.42 -18.19 -5.13
CA GLU A 79 -3.69 -18.21 -6.57
C GLU A 79 -2.43 -17.89 -7.39
N ASP A 80 -2.37 -18.41 -8.62
CA ASP A 80 -1.25 -18.17 -9.53
C ASP A 80 -1.26 -16.71 -10.02
N VAL A 81 -0.22 -15.97 -9.64
CA VAL A 81 -0.04 -14.56 -10.02
C VAL A 81 0.73 -14.49 -11.35
N PRO A 82 0.20 -13.82 -12.39
CA PRO A 82 0.93 -13.63 -13.65
C PRO A 82 2.30 -12.95 -13.43
N PRO A 83 3.33 -13.28 -14.23
CA PRO A 83 4.64 -12.68 -14.07
C PRO A 83 4.64 -11.19 -14.47
N LEU A 84 5.57 -10.42 -13.87
CA LEU A 84 5.91 -9.09 -14.36
C LEU A 84 6.75 -9.20 -15.64
N CYS A 85 6.58 -8.25 -16.55
CA CYS A 85 7.44 -8.15 -17.72
C CYS A 85 8.84 -7.65 -17.36
N LEU A 86 9.82 -7.97 -18.21
CA LEU A 86 11.20 -7.56 -18.01
C LEU A 86 11.32 -6.04 -18.17
N ARG A 87 11.68 -5.36 -17.09
CA ARG A 87 11.83 -3.90 -17.04
C ARG A 87 12.81 -3.42 -18.11
N GLY A 88 12.40 -2.43 -18.90
CA GLY A 88 13.24 -1.76 -19.90
C GLY A 88 13.36 -2.47 -21.25
N SER A 89 12.72 -3.62 -21.46
CA SER A 89 12.70 -4.29 -22.78
C SER A 89 11.32 -4.74 -23.23
N THR A 90 10.43 -5.01 -22.27
CA THR A 90 9.06 -5.44 -22.55
C THR A 90 8.04 -4.78 -21.62
N PHE A 91 6.80 -4.68 -22.07
CA PHE A 91 5.67 -4.17 -21.31
C PHE A 91 4.50 -5.14 -21.33
N CYS A 92 3.58 -4.98 -20.38
CA CYS A 92 2.32 -5.71 -20.34
C CYS A 92 1.19 -4.80 -20.87
N PRO A 93 0.48 -5.17 -21.96
CA PRO A 93 -0.65 -4.38 -22.46
C PRO A 93 -1.80 -4.36 -21.46
N ASP A 94 -2.73 -3.40 -21.59
CA ASP A 94 -3.89 -3.25 -20.70
C ASP A 94 -4.71 -4.55 -20.60
N GLU A 95 -4.90 -5.27 -21.71
CA GLU A 95 -5.60 -6.56 -21.66
C GLU A 95 -4.80 -7.66 -20.91
N GLY A 96 -3.47 -7.53 -20.79
CA GLY A 96 -2.62 -8.54 -20.14
C GLY A 96 -2.41 -9.82 -20.95
N SER A 97 -2.43 -9.71 -22.28
CA SER A 97 -2.26 -10.84 -23.22
C SER A 97 -0.85 -11.46 -23.20
N GLY A 98 0.10 -10.91 -22.45
CA GLY A 98 1.49 -11.33 -22.42
C GLY A 98 2.47 -10.18 -22.68
N CYS A 99 3.75 -10.40 -22.35
CA CYS A 99 4.78 -9.37 -22.49
C CYS A 99 5.11 -9.09 -23.96
N ARG A 100 5.08 -7.82 -24.35
CA ARG A 100 5.39 -7.32 -25.69
C ARG A 100 6.64 -6.45 -25.67
N ALA A 101 7.39 -6.40 -26.77
CA ALA A 101 8.52 -5.48 -26.91
C ALA A 101 8.05 -4.03 -26.82
N LEU A 102 8.90 -3.12 -26.32
CA LEU A 102 8.61 -1.69 -26.30
C LEU A 102 8.28 -1.15 -27.71
N VAL A 103 7.36 -0.19 -27.75
CA VAL A 103 6.83 0.44 -28.95
C VAL A 103 7.73 1.60 -29.36
N PRO A 104 8.29 1.61 -30.58
CA PRO A 104 9.14 2.72 -31.01
C PRO A 104 8.30 3.98 -31.27
N ALA A 105 8.95 5.15 -31.23
CA ALA A 105 8.29 6.42 -31.48
C ALA A 105 7.57 6.45 -32.85
N GLY A 106 6.39 7.06 -32.89
CA GLY A 106 5.52 7.14 -34.05
C GLY A 106 4.47 6.02 -34.16
N ASN A 107 4.57 4.96 -33.34
CA ASN A 107 3.60 3.88 -33.31
C ASN A 107 2.56 4.03 -32.20
N ALA A 108 1.49 3.24 -32.29
CA ALA A 108 0.35 3.32 -31.38
C ALA A 108 0.68 2.85 -29.95
N CYS A 109 0.16 3.57 -28.96
CA CYS A 109 0.26 3.25 -27.53
C CYS A 109 -1.08 3.41 -26.82
N GLU A 110 -1.22 2.73 -25.69
CA GLU A 110 -2.40 2.82 -24.82
C GLU A 110 -2.39 4.12 -23.99
N LEU A 111 -3.58 4.66 -23.69
CA LEU A 111 -3.73 5.94 -22.99
C LEU A 111 -2.99 5.95 -21.65
N ASN A 112 -2.12 6.94 -21.43
CA ASN A 112 -1.31 7.07 -20.22
C ASN A 112 -0.43 5.86 -19.89
N ARG A 113 0.00 5.13 -20.93
CA ARG A 113 0.92 4.01 -20.81
C ARG A 113 2.27 4.35 -21.46
N ASP A 114 2.96 5.35 -20.92
CA ASP A 114 4.25 5.80 -21.44
C ASP A 114 5.33 4.72 -21.37
N GLU A 115 5.23 3.82 -20.39
CA GLU A 115 6.19 2.74 -20.19
C GLU A 115 6.16 1.68 -21.30
N GLN A 116 5.18 1.76 -22.20
CA GLN A 116 5.14 0.97 -23.42
C GLN A 116 6.10 1.51 -24.47
N CYS A 117 6.40 2.81 -24.42
CA CYS A 117 7.18 3.49 -25.44
C CYS A 117 8.68 3.29 -25.18
N GLU A 118 9.41 2.96 -26.25
CA GLU A 118 10.88 2.86 -26.23
C GLU A 118 11.50 4.21 -25.86
N ALA A 119 12.46 4.21 -24.92
CA ALA A 119 13.12 5.42 -24.46
C ALA A 119 14.17 5.92 -25.48
N PRO A 120 14.40 7.23 -25.60
CA PRO A 120 15.47 7.77 -26.43
C PRO A 120 16.86 7.54 -25.80
N GLN A 121 17.94 7.70 -26.57
CA GLN A 121 19.31 7.45 -26.08
C GLN A 121 19.72 8.41 -24.94
N ASP A 122 19.23 9.64 -24.99
CA ASP A 122 19.44 10.75 -24.07
C ASP A 122 18.34 10.85 -23.00
N TRP A 123 17.62 9.76 -22.72
CA TRP A 123 16.49 9.75 -21.77
C TRP A 123 16.79 10.34 -20.40
N ARG A 124 18.04 10.30 -19.93
CA ARG A 124 18.46 10.83 -18.62
C ARG A 124 18.28 12.35 -18.53
N ASP A 125 18.38 13.05 -19.64
CA ASP A 125 18.22 14.50 -19.71
C ASP A 125 16.75 14.90 -19.94
N LEU A 126 15.90 13.93 -20.27
CA LEU A 126 14.48 14.10 -20.61
C LEU A 126 13.54 13.53 -19.56
N VAL A 127 14.04 12.70 -18.63
CA VAL A 127 13.21 12.03 -17.62
C VAL A 127 12.56 13.04 -16.68
N SER A 128 11.26 12.89 -16.48
CA SER A 128 10.48 13.73 -15.56
C SER A 128 9.32 12.94 -14.97
N GLU A 129 8.59 13.52 -14.02
CA GLU A 129 7.36 12.93 -13.47
C GLU A 129 6.22 12.84 -14.50
N GLN A 130 6.35 13.52 -15.64
CA GLN A 130 5.35 13.56 -16.71
C GLN A 130 5.61 12.56 -17.84
N ASN A 131 6.67 11.74 -17.76
CA ASN A 131 7.04 10.80 -18.80
C ASN A 131 7.69 9.53 -18.22
N PHE A 132 7.94 8.51 -19.05
CA PHE A 132 8.69 7.33 -18.65
C PHE A 132 10.05 7.28 -19.35
N ASN A 133 11.12 7.62 -18.66
CA ASN A 133 12.46 7.73 -19.26
C ASN A 133 12.45 8.59 -20.54
N GLY A 134 11.80 9.75 -20.52
CA GLY A 134 11.74 10.67 -21.66
C GLY A 134 10.81 10.25 -22.80
N SER A 135 10.22 9.04 -22.79
CA SER A 135 9.17 8.65 -23.72
C SER A 135 7.78 8.94 -23.12
N ILE A 136 6.84 9.33 -23.97
CA ILE A 136 5.50 9.73 -23.58
C ILE A 136 4.48 9.26 -24.61
N CYS A 137 3.33 8.78 -24.15
CA CYS A 137 2.20 8.43 -25.01
C CYS A 137 1.24 9.62 -25.10
N LEU A 138 1.18 10.29 -26.25
CA LEU A 138 0.26 11.40 -26.49
C LEU A 138 -0.58 11.13 -27.73
N ARG A 139 -1.90 11.31 -27.62
CA ARG A 139 -2.87 11.03 -28.70
C ARG A 139 -2.73 9.61 -29.25
N GLN A 140 -2.49 8.65 -28.36
CA GLN A 140 -2.25 7.24 -28.67
C GLN A 140 -1.02 7.00 -29.56
N LEU A 141 -0.05 7.91 -29.58
CA LEU A 141 1.22 7.73 -30.30
C LEU A 141 2.39 7.90 -29.35
N CYS A 142 3.34 6.95 -29.42
CA CYS A 142 4.60 7.06 -28.71
C CYS A 142 5.43 8.20 -29.30
N MET A 143 5.93 9.09 -28.46
CA MET A 143 6.87 10.13 -28.85
C MET A 143 7.84 10.46 -27.70
N TYR A 144 8.77 11.37 -27.95
CA TYR A 144 9.74 11.81 -26.95
C TYR A 144 9.34 13.17 -26.38
N ALA A 145 9.56 13.36 -25.09
CA ALA A 145 9.36 14.63 -24.38
C ALA A 145 10.57 15.55 -24.54
N ASN A 146 10.97 15.82 -25.79
CA ASN A 146 12.20 16.52 -26.15
C ASN A 146 11.97 17.86 -26.88
N ALA A 147 10.73 18.38 -26.91
CA ALA A 147 10.47 19.68 -27.53
C ALA A 147 11.07 20.81 -26.67
N THR A 148 11.85 21.67 -27.31
CA THR A 148 12.61 22.74 -26.65
C THR A 148 11.87 24.08 -26.71
N LEU A 149 12.43 25.12 -26.07
CA LEU A 149 11.81 26.43 -25.99
C LEU A 149 11.50 26.99 -27.39
N GLY A 150 10.25 27.34 -27.64
CA GLY A 150 9.81 27.87 -28.93
C GLY A 150 9.44 26.81 -29.98
N ASP A 151 9.68 25.52 -29.71
CA ASP A 151 9.26 24.44 -30.59
C ASP A 151 7.74 24.21 -30.52
N ARG A 152 7.19 23.66 -31.60
CA ARG A 152 5.80 23.19 -31.60
C ARG A 152 5.65 21.99 -30.69
N CYS A 153 4.59 21.99 -29.89
CA CYS A 153 4.28 20.90 -28.98
C CYS A 153 2.96 20.21 -29.33
N VAL A 154 2.88 18.95 -28.91
CA VAL A 154 1.68 18.13 -28.99
C VAL A 154 1.12 18.04 -27.58
N THR A 155 -0.16 18.38 -27.43
CA THR A 155 -0.90 18.22 -26.18
C THR A 155 -1.89 17.07 -26.28
N ASP A 156 -2.03 16.36 -25.18
CA ASP A 156 -3.13 15.43 -24.93
C ASP A 156 -3.91 15.89 -23.69
N ASN A 157 -5.22 15.97 -23.79
CA ASN A 157 -6.08 16.44 -22.70
C ASN A 157 -7.11 15.35 -22.39
N THR A 158 -6.96 14.76 -21.21
CA THR A 158 -7.83 13.69 -20.73
C THR A 158 -8.64 14.20 -19.56
N THR A 159 -9.97 14.21 -19.72
CA THR A 159 -10.90 14.51 -18.62
C THR A 159 -11.38 13.22 -17.97
N TYR A 160 -11.20 13.15 -16.66
CA TYR A 160 -11.71 12.13 -15.77
C TYR A 160 -12.94 12.68 -15.06
N ILE A 161 -13.99 11.88 -14.99
CA ILE A 161 -15.19 12.19 -14.20
C ILE A 161 -15.16 11.25 -13.00
N ASP A 162 -15.01 11.82 -11.82
CA ASP A 162 -15.08 11.11 -10.55
C ASP A 162 -16.32 11.55 -9.77
N VAL A 163 -16.68 10.81 -8.72
CA VAL A 163 -17.80 11.12 -7.84
C VAL A 163 -17.26 11.40 -6.46
N ASP A 164 -17.52 12.61 -5.94
CA ASP A 164 -17.11 13.01 -4.61
C ASP A 164 -17.87 12.23 -3.52
N PHE A 165 -17.44 12.37 -2.26
CA PHE A 165 -18.09 11.76 -1.10
C PHE A 165 -19.57 12.16 -0.95
N ASP A 166 -19.95 13.33 -1.47
CA ASP A 166 -21.33 13.83 -1.48
C ASP A 166 -22.18 13.31 -2.66
N GLY A 167 -21.59 12.50 -3.54
CA GLY A 167 -22.24 11.99 -4.75
C GLY A 167 -22.25 12.95 -5.93
N GLU A 168 -21.62 14.12 -5.81
CA GLU A 168 -21.48 15.09 -6.89
C GLU A 168 -20.36 14.69 -7.86
N GLN A 169 -20.56 14.94 -9.16
CA GLN A 169 -19.55 14.64 -10.17
C GLN A 169 -18.48 15.73 -10.21
N ILE A 170 -17.21 15.34 -10.07
CA ILE A 170 -16.06 16.23 -10.20
C ILE A 170 -15.32 15.86 -11.48
N ASN A 171 -15.12 16.86 -12.34
CA ASN A 171 -14.33 16.71 -13.56
C ASN A 171 -12.88 17.11 -13.26
N SER A 172 -11.95 16.15 -13.39
CA SER A 172 -10.52 16.39 -13.30
C SER A 172 -9.89 16.29 -14.69
N ALA A 173 -9.35 17.38 -15.21
CA ALA A 173 -8.70 17.42 -16.52
C ALA A 173 -7.19 17.36 -16.36
N VAL A 174 -6.58 16.30 -16.89
CA VAL A 174 -5.12 16.13 -16.93
C VAL A 174 -4.65 16.44 -18.35
N THR A 175 -3.85 17.49 -18.48
CA THR A 175 -3.20 17.85 -19.75
C THR A 175 -1.73 17.47 -19.71
N ARG A 176 -1.27 16.75 -20.73
CA ARG A 176 0.10 16.27 -20.88
C ARG A 176 0.67 16.78 -22.21
N ASP A 177 1.97 16.97 -22.29
CA ASP A 177 2.64 17.46 -23.49
C ASP A 177 4.06 16.92 -23.65
N ASN A 178 4.64 17.13 -24.84
CA ASN A 178 5.98 16.65 -25.18
C ASN A 178 7.08 17.72 -24.98
N CYS A 179 6.79 18.82 -24.27
CA CYS A 179 7.82 19.79 -23.91
C CYS A 179 8.75 19.23 -22.85
N GLN A 180 9.99 19.71 -22.81
CA GLN A 180 10.97 19.29 -21.81
C GLN A 180 10.54 19.72 -20.40
N SER A 181 9.94 18.80 -19.67
CA SER A 181 9.55 18.98 -18.27
C SER A 181 10.75 18.80 -17.33
N PRO A 182 10.82 19.51 -16.19
CA PRO A 182 9.84 20.46 -15.64
C PRO A 182 10.02 21.92 -16.10
N GLN A 183 10.99 22.23 -16.96
CA GLN A 183 11.36 23.61 -17.30
C GLN A 183 10.40 24.25 -18.30
N LEU A 184 9.76 23.45 -19.15
CA LEU A 184 8.88 23.91 -20.21
C LEU A 184 7.50 23.26 -20.10
N TYR A 185 6.50 23.96 -20.63
CA TYR A 185 5.13 23.46 -20.78
C TYR A 185 4.57 23.90 -22.13
N CYS A 186 3.58 23.18 -22.65
CA CYS A 186 2.93 23.56 -23.90
C CYS A 186 1.80 24.58 -23.69
N ASN A 187 1.94 25.78 -24.25
CA ASN A 187 0.87 26.78 -24.24
C ASN A 187 -0.30 26.28 -25.14
N PRO A 188 -1.55 26.19 -24.63
CA PRO A 188 -2.68 25.67 -25.39
C PRO A 188 -3.12 26.56 -26.57
N THR A 189 -2.80 27.85 -26.53
CA THR A 189 -3.22 28.83 -27.53
C THR A 189 -2.30 28.76 -28.74
N ASP A 190 -0.99 28.82 -28.48
CA ASP A 190 0.03 28.93 -29.51
C ASP A 190 0.59 27.57 -29.93
N LEU A 191 0.37 26.52 -29.12
CA LEU A 191 0.93 25.17 -29.28
C LEU A 191 2.47 25.21 -29.39
N VAL A 192 3.08 26.02 -28.54
CA VAL A 192 4.53 26.22 -28.44
C VAL A 192 4.99 26.00 -27.01
N CYS A 193 6.18 25.41 -26.84
CA CYS A 193 6.80 25.22 -25.53
C CYS A 193 7.28 26.55 -24.94
N GLU A 194 6.79 26.87 -23.74
CA GLU A 194 7.13 28.07 -22.98
C GLU A 194 7.73 27.70 -21.61
N PRO A 195 8.49 28.59 -20.96
CA PRO A 195 9.04 28.34 -19.63
C PRO A 195 7.96 28.19 -18.56
N THR A 196 8.12 27.22 -17.67
CA THR A 196 7.27 27.08 -16.49
C THR A 196 7.50 28.22 -15.50
N LEU A 197 6.47 28.49 -14.71
CA LEU A 197 6.39 29.54 -13.73
C LEU A 197 6.87 29.05 -12.35
N PRO A 198 7.62 29.87 -11.60
CA PRO A 198 8.10 29.52 -10.27
C PRO A 198 6.97 29.54 -9.23
N LEU A 199 7.24 28.99 -8.04
CA LEU A 199 6.33 29.04 -6.91
C LEU A 199 5.86 30.48 -6.61
N ASN A 200 4.58 30.63 -6.25
CA ASN A 200 3.84 31.87 -6.02
C ASN A 200 3.58 32.77 -7.24
N ALA A 201 4.06 32.41 -8.44
CA ALA A 201 3.71 33.09 -9.66
C ALA A 201 2.23 32.88 -10.02
N PRO A 202 1.57 33.85 -10.68
CA PRO A 202 0.18 33.71 -11.10
C PRO A 202 0.06 32.68 -12.22
N CYS A 203 -0.86 31.73 -12.09
CA CYS A 203 -1.08 30.65 -13.07
C CYS A 203 -2.58 30.48 -13.36
N GLN A 204 -2.87 29.90 -14.52
CA GLN A 204 -4.24 29.52 -14.92
C GLN A 204 -4.49 28.01 -14.86
N GLY A 205 -3.42 27.20 -14.80
CA GLY A 205 -3.53 25.75 -14.73
C GLY A 205 -2.22 25.11 -14.30
N ASP A 206 -2.31 23.85 -13.87
CA ASP A 206 -1.23 23.12 -13.20
C ASP A 206 0.06 23.04 -14.03
N ARG A 207 -0.06 22.75 -15.32
CA ARG A 207 1.09 22.64 -16.25
C ARG A 207 1.94 23.91 -16.37
N GLN A 208 1.38 25.09 -16.07
CA GLN A 208 2.16 26.33 -16.16
C GLN A 208 3.20 26.40 -15.05
N CYS A 209 3.03 25.65 -13.96
CA CYS A 209 3.89 25.71 -12.80
C CYS A 209 5.01 24.66 -12.88
N SER A 210 6.22 25.01 -12.48
CA SER A 210 7.32 24.04 -12.37
C SER A 210 7.03 22.95 -11.33
N SER A 211 6.10 23.23 -10.41
CA SER A 211 5.60 22.32 -9.40
C SER A 211 4.40 21.47 -9.86
N LEU A 212 3.91 21.67 -11.09
CA LEU A 212 2.74 20.99 -11.64
C LEU A 212 1.48 21.13 -10.78
N THR A 213 1.36 22.23 -10.03
CA THR A 213 0.19 22.49 -9.17
C THR A 213 -0.09 23.98 -9.11
N CYS A 214 -1.28 24.35 -9.57
CA CYS A 214 -1.83 25.70 -9.58
C CYS A 214 -3.06 25.74 -8.66
N SER A 215 -2.94 26.42 -7.53
CA SER A 215 -4.03 26.54 -6.56
C SER A 215 -4.29 28.01 -6.24
N ALA A 216 -5.56 28.39 -6.20
CA ALA A 216 -5.99 29.79 -6.02
C ALA A 216 -5.29 30.77 -6.99
N GLY A 217 -5.07 30.32 -8.24
CA GLY A 217 -4.42 31.11 -9.29
C GLY A 217 -2.92 31.35 -9.07
N LYS A 218 -2.26 30.58 -8.21
CA LYS A 218 -0.82 30.66 -7.97
C LYS A 218 -0.15 29.29 -7.97
N CYS A 219 1.10 29.25 -8.41
CA CYS A 219 1.90 28.03 -8.34
C CYS A 219 2.21 27.69 -6.88
N VAL A 220 1.80 26.51 -6.44
CA VAL A 220 2.01 26.02 -5.06
C VAL A 220 2.77 24.71 -5.09
N ASN A 221 3.24 24.28 -3.92
CA ASN A 221 3.79 22.94 -3.79
C ASN A 221 2.65 21.89 -3.89
N PRO A 222 2.90 20.73 -4.52
CA PRO A 222 1.93 19.65 -4.57
C PRO A 222 1.42 19.24 -3.18
N PRO A 223 0.18 18.77 -3.05
CA PRO A 223 -0.39 18.35 -1.77
C PRO A 223 0.38 17.18 -1.12
N GLU A 224 1.06 16.36 -1.93
CA GLU A 224 1.90 15.24 -1.47
C GLU A 224 3.31 15.65 -1.04
N THR A 225 3.65 16.96 -1.11
CA THR A 225 4.98 17.39 -0.68
C THR A 225 5.19 17.03 0.79
N PRO A 226 6.27 16.31 1.12
CA PRO A 226 6.50 15.82 2.46
C PRO A 226 6.53 17.02 3.39
N LEU A 227 5.66 16.99 4.41
CA LEU A 227 5.56 18.07 5.38
C LEU A 227 6.95 18.29 5.98
N ARG A 228 7.55 19.44 5.67
CA ARG A 228 8.82 19.85 6.26
C ARG A 228 8.56 20.23 7.71
N ILE A 229 8.58 19.23 8.59
CA ILE A 229 8.50 19.47 10.03
C ILE A 229 9.75 20.24 10.46
N ALA A 230 9.54 21.24 11.32
CA ALA A 230 10.65 22.02 11.83
C ALA A 230 11.54 21.10 12.69
N PRO A 231 12.88 21.23 12.65
CA PRO A 231 13.79 20.33 13.36
C PRO A 231 13.48 20.19 14.87
N TRP A 232 12.97 21.25 15.49
CA TRP A 232 12.57 21.24 16.89
C TRP A 232 11.40 20.29 17.19
N GLN A 233 10.45 20.13 16.26
CA GLN A 233 9.33 19.20 16.40
C GLN A 233 9.83 17.75 16.40
N SER A 234 10.77 17.44 15.51
CA SER A 234 11.42 16.12 15.47
C SER A 234 12.17 15.83 16.77
N ALA A 235 12.93 16.81 17.28
CA ALA A 235 13.67 16.67 18.54
C ALA A 235 12.74 16.42 19.74
N LEU A 236 11.61 17.13 19.84
CA LEU A 236 10.63 16.92 20.89
C LEU A 236 9.98 15.54 20.83
N THR A 237 9.59 15.09 19.63
CA THR A 237 9.01 13.75 19.45
C THR A 237 10.01 12.67 19.86
N ALA A 238 11.27 12.77 19.42
CA ALA A 238 12.31 11.83 19.79
C ALA A 238 12.56 11.79 21.31
N ALA A 239 12.62 12.96 21.96
CA ALA A 239 12.79 13.05 23.40
C ALA A 239 11.59 12.44 24.17
N ALA A 240 10.36 12.68 23.70
CA ALA A 240 9.16 12.11 24.29
C ALA A 240 9.12 10.58 24.16
N THR A 241 9.44 10.04 22.98
CA THR A 241 9.51 8.59 22.75
C THR A 241 10.57 7.93 23.63
N LEU A 242 11.78 8.51 23.72
CA LEU A 242 12.84 8.01 24.60
C LEU A 242 12.46 8.10 26.08
N GLY A 243 11.82 9.20 26.50
CA GLY A 243 11.30 9.37 27.85
C GLY A 243 10.27 8.29 28.22
N ALA A 244 9.32 8.00 27.32
CA ALA A 244 8.32 6.95 27.53
C ALA A 244 8.95 5.55 27.62
N MET A 245 9.94 5.25 26.75
CA MET A 245 10.69 3.99 26.81
C MET A 245 11.42 3.83 28.15
N LEU A 246 12.16 4.85 28.59
CA LEU A 246 12.87 4.85 29.88
C LEU A 246 11.92 4.70 31.06
N ALA A 247 10.82 5.45 31.09
CA ALA A 247 9.81 5.36 32.14
C ALA A 247 9.21 3.95 32.23
N THR A 248 8.90 3.32 31.09
CA THR A 248 8.38 1.96 31.02
C THR A 248 9.39 0.94 31.54
N CYS A 249 10.66 1.05 31.14
CA CYS A 249 11.74 0.19 31.65
C CYS A 249 11.93 0.34 33.16
N ILE A 250 11.88 1.56 33.70
CA ILE A 250 11.98 1.81 35.14
C ILE A 250 10.79 1.18 35.87
N LEU A 251 9.56 1.41 35.40
CA LEU A 251 8.35 0.85 35.99
C LEU A 251 8.39 -0.68 36.02
N LEU A 252 8.73 -1.31 34.89
CA LEU A 252 8.87 -2.76 34.79
C LEU A 252 9.95 -3.30 35.74
N ASN A 253 11.08 -2.62 35.87
CA ASN A 253 12.13 -3.00 36.83
C ASN A 253 11.64 -2.92 38.28
N LEU A 254 10.88 -1.87 38.65
CA LEU A 254 10.31 -1.73 39.99
C LEU A 254 9.28 -2.82 40.29
N LEU A 255 8.40 -3.11 39.33
CA LEU A 255 7.42 -4.21 39.44
C LEU A 255 8.11 -5.56 39.58
N HIS A 256 9.14 -5.84 38.78
CA HIS A 256 9.94 -7.06 38.91
C HIS A 256 10.63 -7.18 40.27
N LYS A 257 11.22 -6.09 40.77
CA LYS A 257 11.83 -6.07 42.10
C LYS A 257 10.80 -6.36 43.19
N ARG A 258 9.61 -5.76 43.10
CA ARG A 258 8.51 -6.01 44.03
C ARG A 258 8.08 -7.48 44.02
N HIS A 259 7.83 -8.05 42.84
CA HIS A 259 7.49 -9.47 42.72
C HIS A 259 8.58 -10.40 43.25
N ARG A 260 9.87 -10.09 43.01
CA ARG A 260 10.98 -10.88 43.58
C ARG A 260 10.99 -10.83 45.11
N LEU A 261 10.71 -9.68 45.70
CA LEU A 261 10.64 -9.53 47.16
C LEU A 261 9.47 -10.32 47.73
N ASP A 262 8.29 -10.25 47.13
CA ASP A 262 7.11 -10.97 47.60
C ASP A 262 7.31 -12.49 47.51
N ARG A 263 7.84 -13.00 46.39
CA ARG A 263 8.22 -14.42 46.23
C ARG A 263 9.26 -14.87 47.25
N THR A 264 10.20 -14.01 47.60
CA THR A 264 11.24 -14.32 48.60
C THR A 264 10.63 -14.38 50.01
N ARG A 265 9.62 -13.56 50.31
CA ARG A 265 8.87 -13.61 51.58
C ARG A 265 8.07 -14.91 51.68
N GLU A 266 7.28 -15.23 50.66
CA GLU A 266 6.51 -16.48 50.59
C GLU A 266 7.40 -17.72 50.78
N LEU A 267 8.55 -17.75 50.09
CA LEU A 267 9.50 -18.85 50.21
C LEU A 267 10.06 -18.97 51.63
N ARG A 268 10.37 -17.84 52.27
CA ARG A 268 10.86 -17.82 53.65
C ARG A 268 9.80 -18.34 54.62
N ASP A 269 8.56 -17.91 54.48
CA ASP A 269 7.43 -18.34 55.31
C ASP A 269 7.19 -19.85 55.15
N TYR A 270 7.22 -20.37 53.92
CA TYR A 270 7.18 -21.80 53.63
C TYR A 270 8.29 -22.59 54.34
N TYR A 271 9.53 -22.10 54.32
CA TYR A 271 10.64 -22.76 55.03
C TYR A 271 10.48 -22.71 56.55
N TYR A 272 9.94 -21.62 57.11
CA TYR A 272 9.64 -21.53 58.54
C TYR A 272 8.58 -22.55 58.96
N GLU A 273 7.49 -22.69 58.19
CA GLU A 273 6.45 -23.68 58.43
C GLU A 273 7.00 -25.11 58.35
N GLN A 274 7.76 -25.44 57.30
CA GLN A 274 8.41 -26.75 57.16
C GLN A 274 9.35 -27.07 58.32
N THR A 275 10.14 -26.09 58.76
CA THR A 275 11.06 -26.28 59.89
C THR A 275 10.30 -26.46 61.21
N SER A 276 9.20 -25.71 61.39
CA SER A 276 8.32 -25.84 62.55
C SER A 276 7.68 -27.23 62.62
N LEU A 277 7.10 -27.72 61.51
CA LEU A 277 6.52 -29.06 61.42
C LEU A 277 7.54 -30.17 61.66
N ARG A 278 8.76 -30.03 61.12
CA ARG A 278 9.85 -30.98 61.42
C ARG A 278 10.19 -31.01 62.91
N ARG A 279 10.26 -29.85 63.57
CA ARG A 279 10.51 -29.76 65.02
C ARG A 279 9.39 -30.38 65.84
N SER A 280 8.12 -30.16 65.47
CA SER A 280 6.97 -30.74 66.19
C SER A 280 6.90 -32.26 66.05
N ILE A 281 7.19 -32.80 64.85
CA ILE A 281 7.27 -34.25 64.62
C ILE A 281 8.39 -34.89 65.46
N ILE A 282 9.58 -34.28 65.49
CA ILE A 282 10.69 -34.77 66.31
C ILE A 282 10.29 -34.77 67.79
N ALA A 283 9.70 -33.68 68.30
CA ALA A 283 9.25 -33.58 69.69
C ALA A 283 8.19 -34.63 70.07
N LEU A 284 7.26 -34.94 69.15
CA LEU A 284 6.24 -35.96 69.37
C LEU A 284 6.85 -37.37 69.37
N HIS A 285 7.80 -37.66 68.48
CA HIS A 285 8.52 -38.93 68.48
C HIS A 285 9.39 -39.11 69.72
N THR A 286 10.09 -38.07 70.20
CA THR A 286 10.88 -38.14 71.43
C THR A 286 9.98 -38.39 72.64
N ALA A 287 8.86 -37.68 72.77
CA ALA A 287 7.91 -37.88 73.87
C ALA A 287 7.26 -39.27 73.87
N ALA A 288 6.96 -39.83 72.68
CA ALA A 288 6.45 -41.19 72.56
C ALA A 288 7.51 -42.24 72.92
N ALA A 289 8.76 -42.03 72.50
CA ALA A 289 9.88 -42.91 72.84
C ALA A 289 10.14 -42.93 74.36
N ASP A 290 10.12 -41.77 75.02
CA ASP A 290 10.30 -41.66 76.47
C ASP A 290 9.22 -42.44 77.24
N LYS A 291 7.94 -42.32 76.84
CA LYS A 291 6.84 -43.12 77.45
C LYS A 291 7.03 -44.63 77.30
N TYR A 292 7.52 -45.09 76.15
CA TYR A 292 7.77 -46.52 75.93
C TYR A 292 8.88 -47.05 76.83
N VAL A 293 9.92 -46.24 77.09
CA VAL A 293 10.99 -46.57 78.04
C VAL A 293 10.46 -46.63 79.47
N ASP A 294 9.62 -45.69 79.89
CA ASP A 294 9.00 -45.70 81.23
C ASP A 294 8.09 -46.91 81.44
N GLU A 295 7.24 -47.27 80.47
CA GLU A 295 6.37 -48.46 80.58
C GLU A 295 7.17 -49.76 80.70
N LYS A 296 8.27 -49.87 79.93
CA LYS A 296 9.17 -51.03 80.03
C LYS A 296 9.83 -51.08 81.40
N THR A 297 10.22 -49.94 81.97
CA THR A 297 10.85 -49.85 83.29
C THR A 297 9.86 -50.18 84.41
N SER A 298 8.58 -49.82 84.26
CA SER A 298 7.52 -50.13 85.24
C SER A 298 7.04 -51.59 85.24
N ARG A 299 7.38 -52.39 84.22
CA ARG A 299 7.02 -53.83 84.15
C ARG A 299 8.10 -54.77 84.73
N TYR A 300 9.23 -54.23 85.16
CA TYR A 300 10.28 -54.93 85.91
C TYR A 300 10.22 -54.53 87.38
#